data_AF-A0A0P6YFS6-F1
#
_entry.id   AF-A0A0P6YFS6-F1
#
_cell.length_a   1.000
_cell.length_b   1.000
_cell.length_c   1.000
_cell.angle_alpha   90.00
_cell.angle_beta   90.00
_cell.angle_gamma   90.00
#
_symmetry.space_group_name_H-M   'P 1'
#
loop_
_entity.id
_entity.type
_entity.pdbx_description
1 polymer ?
#
loop_
_entity_poly.entity_id
_entity_poly.type
_entity_poly.pdbx_seq_one_letter_code
_entity_poly.pdbx_strand_id
1 'polypeptide(L)' 'MPKDLNEYRKETDRRLIIGGLAILFIVGGGLIYVLYGSGAALSGLLCAAFGLFPILAIVLLFWLLDKFLKNNQK' A
#
# COMPACT_ATOMS: atom_id res chain seq x y z
N MET A 1 8.26 -32.63 -8.04
CA MET A 1 8.22 -31.30 -8.70
C MET A 1 7.87 -30.28 -7.64
N PRO A 2 8.83 -29.51 -7.09
CA PRO A 2 8.50 -28.45 -6.15
C PRO A 2 7.80 -27.35 -6.94
N LYS A 3 6.47 -27.32 -6.83
CA LYS A 3 5.61 -26.28 -7.40
C LYS A 3 6.06 -24.95 -6.77
N ASP A 4 6.54 -24.01 -7.57
CA ASP A 4 7.03 -22.70 -7.10
C ASP A 4 6.01 -21.99 -6.19
N LEU A 5 6.24 -22.05 -4.87
CA LEU A 5 5.39 -21.38 -3.87
C LEU A 5 5.54 -19.84 -3.89
N ASN A 6 6.53 -19.30 -4.60
CA ASN A 6 6.81 -17.87 -4.63
C ASN A 6 5.80 -17.07 -5.45
N GLU A 7 5.14 -17.69 -6.44
CA GLU A 7 4.19 -17.02 -7.32
C GLU A 7 2.85 -16.75 -6.62
N TYR A 8 2.39 -17.70 -5.77
CA TYR A 8 1.14 -17.57 -5.01
C TYR A 8 1.20 -16.58 -3.83
N ARG A 9 2.41 -16.32 -3.28
CA ARG A 9 2.60 -15.38 -2.18
C ARG A 9 2.41 -13.93 -2.60
N LYS A 10 2.81 -13.57 -3.83
CA LYS A 10 2.67 -12.19 -4.37
C LYS A 10 1.20 -11.78 -4.59
N GLU A 11 0.35 -12.73 -4.96
CA GLU A 11 -1.08 -12.46 -5.18
C GLU A 11 -1.82 -12.23 -3.86
N THR A 12 -1.49 -13.01 -2.83
CA THR A 12 -2.07 -12.87 -1.49
C THR A 12 -1.68 -11.55 -0.83
N ASP A 13 -0.39 -11.16 -0.92
CA ASP A 13 0.09 -9.89 -0.35
C ASP A 13 -0.60 -8.68 -0.96
N ARG A 14 -0.80 -8.63 -2.29
CA ARG A 14 -1.54 -7.53 -2.93
C ARG A 14 -2.97 -7.43 -2.43
N ARG A 15 -3.64 -8.57 -2.29
CA ARG A 15 -5.02 -8.64 -1.80
C ARG A 15 -5.13 -8.19 -0.34
N LEU A 16 -4.16 -8.56 0.49
CA LEU A 16 -4.09 -8.16 1.90
C LEU A 16 -3.79 -6.68 2.05
N ILE A 17 -2.90 -6.11 1.21
CA ILE A 17 -2.62 -4.68 1.17
C ILE A 17 -3.86 -3.90 0.74
N ILE A 18 -4.53 -4.32 -0.33
CA ILE A 18 -5.76 -3.66 -0.82
C ILE A 18 -6.86 -3.73 0.24
N GLY A 19 -7.09 -4.90 0.84
CA GLY A 19 -8.09 -5.08 1.89
C GLY A 19 -7.79 -4.27 3.15
N GLY A 20 -6.53 -4.28 3.60
CA GLY A 20 -6.07 -3.47 4.73
C GLY A 20 -6.24 -1.99 4.46
N LEU A 21 -5.90 -1.52 3.26
CA LEU A 21 -6.03 -0.11 2.90
C LEU A 21 -7.49 0.34 2.80
N ALA A 22 -8.36 -0.51 2.25
CA ALA A 22 -9.79 -0.24 2.20
C ALA A 22 -10.39 -0.08 3.61
N ILE A 23 -10.04 -0.98 4.54
CA ILE A 23 -10.48 -0.88 5.94
C ILE A 23 -9.91 0.38 6.59
N LEU A 24 -8.64 0.70 6.38
CA LEU A 24 -7.99 1.87 6.98
C LEU A 24 -8.66 3.18 6.51
N PHE A 25 -8.96 3.31 5.22
CA PHE A 25 -9.65 4.50 4.70
C PHE A 25 -11.12 4.58 5.12
N ILE A 26 -11.86 3.47 5.08
CA ILE A 26 -13.30 3.45 5.39
C ILE A 26 -13.53 3.56 6.90
N VAL A 27 -12.89 2.70 7.69
CA VAL A 27 -13.06 2.66 9.16
C VAL A 27 -12.30 3.81 9.81
N GLY A 28 -11.04 4.05 9.41
CA GLY A 28 -10.25 5.16 9.97
C GLY A 28 -10.85 6.51 9.60
N GLY A 29 -11.17 6.75 8.33
CA GLY A 29 -11.81 7.99 7.88
C GLY A 29 -13.20 8.19 8.49
N GLY A 30 -14.02 7.13 8.54
CA GLY A 30 -15.35 7.16 9.15
C GLY A 30 -15.31 7.47 10.65
N LEU A 31 -14.37 6.87 11.39
CA LEU A 31 -14.24 7.10 12.83
C LEU A 31 -13.73 8.51 13.14
N ILE A 32 -12.81 9.04 12.34
CA ILE A 32 -12.33 10.44 12.46
C ILE A 32 -13.46 11.43 12.17
N TYR A 33 -14.27 11.17 11.15
CA TYR A 33 -15.42 12.01 10.81
C TYR A 33 -16.43 12.08 11.95
N VAL A 34 -16.73 10.93 12.58
CA VAL A 34 -17.70 10.83 13.68
C VAL A 34 -17.18 11.47 14.98
N LEU A 35 -15.89 11.30 15.31
CA LEU A 35 -15.35 11.74 16.60
C LEU A 35 -14.86 13.20 16.61
N TYR A 36 -14.31 13.71 15.51
CA TYR A 36 -13.62 15.00 15.50
C TYR A 36 -14.19 16.05 14.52
N GLY A 37 -15.24 15.70 13.76
CA GLY A 37 -15.89 16.62 12.83
C GLY A 37 -15.07 16.98 11.59
N SER A 38 -15.59 17.89 10.77
CA SER A 38 -15.13 18.15 9.39
C SER A 38 -13.67 18.61 9.29
N GLY A 39 -13.16 19.34 10.29
CA GLY A 39 -11.79 19.86 10.28
C GLY A 39 -10.72 18.78 10.50
N ALA A 40 -11.01 17.81 11.37
CA ALA A 40 -10.08 16.71 11.64
C ALA A 40 -10.17 15.59 10.60
N ALA A 41 -11.29 15.48 9.88
CA ALA A 41 -11.37 14.63 8.70
C ALA A 41 -10.30 15.03 7.67
N LEU A 42 -10.03 16.32 7.49
CA LEU A 42 -9.01 16.80 6.55
C LEU A 42 -7.58 16.43 6.97
N SER A 43 -7.25 16.60 8.25
CA SER A 43 -5.93 16.23 8.78
C SER A 43 -5.72 14.72 8.84
N GLY A 44 -6.78 13.95 9.15
CA GLY A 44 -6.77 12.49 9.06
C GLY A 44 -6.54 11.99 7.64
N LEU A 45 -7.16 12.63 6.64
CA LEU A 45 -7.00 12.29 5.23
C LEU A 45 -5.59 12.63 4.73
N LEU A 46 -5.03 13.77 5.15
CA LEU A 46 -3.63 14.13 4.91
C LEU A 46 -2.66 13.14 5.56
N CYS A 47 -2.93 12.69 6.78
CA CYS A 47 -2.11 11.71 7.49
C CYS A 47 -2.14 10.34 6.80
N ALA A 48 -3.31 9.86 6.39
CA ALA A 48 -3.45 8.61 5.65
C ALA A 48 -2.76 8.67 4.28
N ALA A 49 -2.84 9.81 3.58
CA ALA A 49 -2.12 10.04 2.33
C ALA A 49 -0.59 10.01 2.53
N PHE A 50 -0.08 10.65 3.59
CA PHE A 50 1.34 10.58 3.94
C PHE A 50 1.79 9.19 4.39
N GLY A 51 0.94 8.45 5.10
CA GLY A 51 1.19 7.05 5.47
C GLY A 51 1.29 6.11 4.26
N LEU A 52 0.69 6.50 3.13
CA LEU A 52 0.81 5.79 1.86
C LEU A 52 2.13 6.05 1.12
N PHE A 53 2.77 7.18 1.42
CA PHE A 53 4.03 7.59 0.81
C PHE A 53 5.17 6.55 0.94
N PRO A 54 5.46 5.96 2.11
CA PRO A 54 6.50 4.93 2.22
C PRO A 54 6.17 3.67 1.41
N ILE A 55 4.90 3.30 1.28
CA ILE A 55 4.47 2.14 0.50
C ILE A 55 4.75 2.39 -0.99
N LEU A 56 4.36 3.57 -1.48
CA LEU A 56 4.67 4.03 -2.83
C LEU A 56 6.18 4.06 -3.09
N ALA A 57 6.96 4.58 -2.14
CA ALA A 57 8.41 4.65 -2.26
C ALA A 57 9.04 3.25 -2.38
N ILE A 58 8.60 2.27 -1.59
CA ILE A 58 9.10 0.89 -1.65
C ILE A 58 8.76 0.24 -3.00
N VAL A 59 7.52 0.40 -3.48
CA VAL A 59 7.11 -0.15 -4.79
C VAL A 59 7.91 0.49 -5.93
N LEU A 60 8.10 1.81 -5.88
CA LEU A 60 8.89 2.55 -6.86
C LEU A 60 10.35 2.07 -6.87
N LEU A 61 10.93 1.86 -5.68
CA LEU A 61 12.28 1.35 -5.52
C LEU A 61 12.41 -0.06 -6.10
N PHE A 62 11.47 -0.96 -5.79
CA PHE A 62 11.44 -2.30 -6.35
C PHE A 62 11.32 -2.28 -7.88
N TRP A 63 10.46 -1.41 -8.43
CA TRP A 63 10.30 -1.27 -9.87
C TRP A 63 11.57 -0.72 -10.54
N LEU A 64 12.25 0.24 -9.91
CA LEU A 64 13.55 0.72 -10.37
C LEU A 64 14.58 -0.41 -10.38
N LEU A 65 14.68 -1.16 -9.29
CA LEU A 65 15.61 -2.29 -9.15
C LEU A 65 15.34 -3.35 -10.22
N ASP A 66 14.08 -3.74 -10.45
CA ASP A 66 13.68 -4.66 -11.52
C ASP A 66 14.10 -4.12 -12.90
N LYS A 67 13.87 -2.83 -13.17
CA LYS A 67 14.25 -2.19 -14.43
C LYS A 67 15.77 -2.16 -14.62
N PHE A 68 16.54 -1.88 -13.58
CA PHE A 68 18.01 -1.88 -13.61
C PHE A 68 18.57 -3.30 -13.74
N LEU A 69 18.05 -4.28 -13.00
CA LEU A 69 18.46 -5.68 -13.09
C LEU A 69 18.16 -6.25 -14.48
N LYS A 70 16.99 -5.93 -15.05
CA LYS A 70 16.61 -6.34 -16.40
C LYS A 70 17.47 -5.69 -17.48
N ASN A 71 18.03 -4.49 -17.23
CA ASN A 71 18.91 -3.79 -18.15
C ASN A 71 20.37 -4.26 -18.10
N ASN A 72 20.80 -4.93 -17.02
CA ASN A 72 22.15 -5.52 -16.88
C ASN A 72 22.25 -6.97 -17.39
N GLN A 73 21.16 -7.56 -17.84
CA GLN A 73 21.11 -8.91 -18.44
C GLN A 73 21.15 -8.85 -19.99
N LYS A 74 21.68 -7.78 -20.58
CA LYS A 74 21.87 -7.64 -22.03
C LYS A 74 23.36 -7.54 -22.37
#